data_AF-A0A3R9YP36-F1
#
_entry.id   AF-A0A3R9YP36-F1
#
_cell.length_a   1.000
_cell.length_b   1.000
_cell.length_c   1.000
_cell.angle_alpha   90.00
_cell.angle_beta   90.00
_cell.angle_gamma   90.00
#
_symmetry.space_group_name_H-M   'P 1'
#
loop_
_entity.id
_entity.type
_entity.pdbx_description
1 polymer ?
#
loop_
_entity_poly.entity_id
_entity_poly.type
_entity_poly.pdbx_seq_one_letter_code
_entity_poly.pdbx_strand_id
1 'polypeptide(L)' 'MLELEHASFPVHIRDREAIQAIAVLKAIGCVEAEISPPLDLCSSFEDYECAVVREITPVGRTELAAEYG' A
#
# COMPACT_ATOMS: atom_id res chain seq x y z
N MET A 1 -18.19 8.29 2.89
CA MET A 1 -18.84 7.75 1.67
C MET A 1 -18.09 8.29 0.47
N LEU A 2 -17.47 7.40 -0.32
CA LEU A 2 -16.99 7.65 -1.69
C LEU A 2 -15.75 8.53 -1.95
N GLU A 3 -14.56 8.22 -1.40
CA GLU A 3 -13.32 8.77 -2.02
C GLU A 3 -12.22 7.72 -2.31
N LEU A 4 -12.18 6.58 -1.61
CA LEU A 4 -11.25 5.49 -1.92
C LEU A 4 -11.75 4.52 -3.01
N GLU A 5 -13.05 4.53 -3.29
CA GLU A 5 -13.67 3.67 -4.31
C GLU A 5 -13.55 4.23 -5.74
N HIS A 6 -13.17 5.50 -5.89
CA HIS A 6 -12.95 6.18 -7.18
C HIS A 6 -11.49 6.60 -7.41
N ALA A 7 -10.56 6.24 -6.52
CA ALA A 7 -9.15 6.50 -6.75
C ALA A 7 -8.70 5.74 -8.00
N SER A 8 -8.38 6.51 -9.06
CA SER A 8 -7.85 5.95 -10.30
C SER A 8 -6.48 5.37 -10.00
N PHE A 9 -6.44 4.05 -9.86
CA PHE A 9 -5.19 3.34 -9.77
C PHE A 9 -4.41 3.49 -11.10
N PRO A 10 -3.08 3.61 -11.04
CA PRO A 10 -2.25 3.47 -9.84
C PRO A 10 -2.12 4.75 -9.00
N VAL A 11 -2.11 4.59 -7.68
CA VAL A 11 -1.78 5.68 -6.74
C VAL A 11 -0.28 5.67 -6.48
N HIS A 12 0.39 6.76 -6.82
CA HIS A 12 1.82 6.94 -6.55
C HIS A 12 2.02 7.59 -5.19
N ILE A 13 2.71 6.88 -4.30
CA ILE A 13 3.07 7.32 -2.96
C ILE A 13 4.58 7.51 -2.91
N ARG A 14 5.01 8.69 -2.48
CA ARG A 14 6.43 9.03 -2.22
C ARG A 14 6.70 9.30 -0.75
N ASP A 15 5.65 9.25 0.07
CA ASP A 15 5.74 9.50 1.50
C ASP A 15 6.28 8.26 2.21
N ARG A 16 7.37 8.40 2.96
CA ARG A 16 8.11 7.25 3.53
C ARG A 16 7.25 6.45 4.51
N GLU A 17 6.49 7.16 5.34
CA GLU A 17 5.57 6.54 6.32
C GLU A 17 4.44 5.78 5.60
N ALA A 18 3.89 6.36 4.54
CA ALA A 18 2.86 5.72 3.73
C ALA A 18 3.40 4.54 2.92
N ILE A 19 4.66 4.60 2.43
CA ILE A 19 5.31 3.47 1.76
C ILE A 19 5.51 2.30 2.73
N GLN A 20 5.92 2.55 3.99
CA GLN A 20 6.00 1.50 5.00
C GLN A 20 4.64 0.86 5.27
N ALA A 21 3.59 1.68 5.41
CA ALA A 21 2.23 1.15 5.58
C ALA A 21 1.82 0.28 4.38
N ILE A 22 2.10 0.72 3.15
CA ILE A 22 1.83 -0.09 1.94
C ILE A 22 2.63 -1.40 1.94
N ALA A 23 3.90 -1.38 2.37
CA ALA A 23 4.73 -2.59 2.44
C ALA A 23 4.12 -3.64 3.38
N VAL A 24 3.65 -3.20 4.55
CA VAL A 24 2.96 -4.06 5.52
C VAL A 24 1.65 -4.57 4.93
N LEU A 25 0.82 -3.68 4.37
CA LEU A 25 -0.45 -4.05 3.75
C LEU A 25 -0.27 -5.02 2.56
N LYS A 26 0.80 -4.87 1.78
CA LYS A 26 1.16 -5.79 0.70
C LYS A 26 1.59 -7.15 1.25
N ALA A 27 2.41 -7.18 2.31
CA ALA A 27 2.89 -8.42 2.92
C ALA A 27 1.75 -9.28 3.50
N ILE A 28 0.68 -8.66 4.00
CA ILE A 28 -0.52 -9.35 4.50
C ILE A 28 -1.58 -9.60 3.40
N GLY A 29 -1.32 -9.20 2.16
CA GLY A 29 -2.24 -9.40 1.03
C GLY A 29 -3.46 -8.48 1.00
N CYS A 30 -3.41 -7.34 1.70
CA CYS A 30 -4.48 -6.34 1.72
C CYS A 30 -4.44 -5.41 0.50
N VAL A 31 -3.27 -5.15 -0.07
CA VAL A 31 -3.12 -4.32 -1.28
C VAL A 31 -2.15 -4.94 -2.27
N GLU A 32 -2.44 -4.79 -3.54
CA GLU A 32 -1.49 -5.04 -4.61
C GLU A 32 -0.75 -3.72 -4.89
N ALA A 33 0.50 -3.63 -4.44
CA ALA A 33 1.35 -2.47 -4.68
C ALA A 33 2.73 -2.88 -5.19
N GLU A 34 3.39 -2.04 -5.99
CA GLU A 34 4.80 -2.20 -6.33
C GLU A 34 5.61 -1.20 -5.54
N ILE A 35 6.69 -1.65 -4.89
CA ILE A 35 7.58 -0.80 -4.10
C ILE A 35 8.92 -0.78 -4.80
N SER A 36 9.48 0.41 -4.97
CA SER A 36 10.78 0.64 -5.58
C SER A 36 11.67 1.45 -4.64
N PRO A 37 12.91 0.98 -4.39
CA PRO A 37 13.48 -0.33 -4.73
C PRO A 37 12.68 -1.53 -4.18
N PRO A 38 12.79 -2.73 -4.80
CA PRO A 38 12.07 -3.92 -4.38
C PRO A 38 12.39 -4.28 -2.93
N LEU A 39 11.43 -4.92 -2.24
CA LEU A 39 11.63 -5.44 -0.89
C LEU A 39 12.74 -6.50 -0.90
N ASP A 40 13.98 -6.06 -0.64
CA ASP A 40 15.03 -6.96 -0.19
C ASP A 40 14.79 -7.21 1.29
N LEU A 41 14.57 -8.47 1.68
CA LEU A 41 14.40 -8.90 3.08
C LEU A 41 15.60 -8.55 3.97
N CYS A 42 16.70 -8.08 3.37
CA CYS A 42 17.94 -7.68 4.01
C CYS A 42 18.14 -6.15 4.07
N SER A 43 17.33 -5.37 3.35
CA SER A 43 17.46 -3.91 3.29
C SER A 43 16.55 -3.25 4.31
N SER A 44 17.08 -2.23 5.00
CA SER A 44 16.28 -1.38 5.87
C SER A 44 15.15 -0.72 5.07
N PHE A 45 13.99 -0.49 5.70
CA PHE A 45 12.86 0.25 5.11
C PHE A 45 13.19 1.72 4.76
N GLU A 46 14.45 2.07 4.83
CA GLU A 46 14.99 3.40 4.67
C GLU A 46 15.27 3.77 3.22
N ASP A 47 15.50 2.77 2.36
CA ASP A 47 15.85 3.00 0.95
C ASP A 47 14.64 3.09 0.03
N TYR A 48 13.40 3.01 0.53
CA TYR A 48 12.23 3.11 -0.34
C TYR A 48 11.99 4.53 -0.84
N GLU A 49 11.92 4.67 -2.17
CA GLU A 49 11.73 5.95 -2.84
C GLU A 49 10.29 6.14 -3.29
N CYS A 50 9.61 5.06 -3.70
CA CYS A 50 8.21 5.13 -4.10
C CYS A 50 7.47 3.80 -3.96
N ALA A 51 6.15 3.92 -3.73
CA ALA A 51 5.21 2.81 -3.81
C ALA A 51 4.07 3.15 -4.76
N VAL A 52 3.66 2.19 -5.57
CA VAL A 52 2.64 2.29 -6.60
C VAL A 52 1.56 1.30 -6.25
N VAL A 53 0.46 1.77 -5.65
CA VAL A 53 -0.69 0.90 -5.34
C VAL A 53 -1.51 0.71 -6.61
N ARG A 54 -1.72 -0.53 -7.02
CA ARG A 54 -2.49 -0.92 -8.21
C ARG A 54 -3.93 -1.28 -7.89
N GLU A 55 -4.17 -1.90 -6.75
CA GLU A 55 -5.52 -2.19 -6.27
C GLU A 55 -5.53 -2.51 -4.78
N ILE A 56 -6.67 -2.28 -4.12
CA ILE A 56 -6.94 -2.78 -2.77
C ILE A 56 -7.69 -4.10 -2.92
N THR A 57 -7.15 -5.18 -2.35
CA THR A 57 -7.76 -6.52 -2.41
C THR A 57 -9.06 -6.52 -1.60
N PRO A 58 -9.99 -7.45 -1.87
CA PRO A 58 -11.22 -7.59 -1.07
C PRO A 58 -10.95 -7.82 0.42
N VAL A 59 -9.82 -8.46 0.76
CA VAL A 59 -9.36 -8.60 2.15
C VAL A 59 -8.99 -7.24 2.73
N GLY A 60 -8.17 -6.46 2.02
CA GLY A 60 -7.79 -5.13 2.47
C GLY A 60 -8.97 -4.17 2.60
N ARG A 61 -9.98 -4.26 1.72
CA ARG A 61 -11.20 -3.46 1.84
C ARG A 61 -12.00 -3.81 3.10
N THR A 62 -12.02 -5.09 3.47
CA THR A 62 -12.70 -5.57 4.69
C THR A 62 -11.98 -5.05 5.93
N GLU A 63 -10.65 -5.14 5.96
CA GLU A 63 -9.82 -4.63 7.06
C GLU A 63 -9.91 -3.10 7.16
N LEU A 64 -9.83 -2.37 6.04
CA LEU A 64 -9.98 -0.91 6.00
C LEU A 64 -11.36 -0.46 6.48
N ALA A 65 -12.40 -1.22 6.12
CA ALA A 65 -13.77 -0.96 6.58
C ALA A 65 -13.97 -1.32 8.06
N ALA A 66 -13.19 -2.24 8.63
CA ALA A 66 -13.25 -2.59 10.04
C ALA A 66 -12.49 -1.59 10.93
N GLU A 67 -11.39 -1.00 10.43
CA GLU A 67 -10.57 -0.03 11.18
C GLU A 67 -11.14 1.41 11.14
N TYR A 68 -11.90 1.76 10.10
CA TYR A 68 -12.49 3.11 9.93
C TYR A 68 -14.03 3.11 9.86
N GLY A 69 -14.68 1.99 10.22
CA GLY A 69 -16.13 1.81 10.24
C GLY A 69 -16.78 2.14 11.58
#